data_AF-A0AAQ3PA01-F1
#
_entry.id   AF-A0AAQ3PA01-F1
#
_cell.length_a   1.000
_cell.length_b   1.000
_cell.length_c   1.000
_cell.angle_alpha   90.00
_cell.angle_beta   90.00
_cell.angle_gamma   90.00
#
_symmetry.space_group_name_H-M   'P 1'
#
loop_
_entity.id
_entity.type
_entity.pdbx_description
1 polymer ?
#
loop_
_entity_poly.entity_id
_entity_poly.type
_entity_poly.pdbx_seq_one_letter_code
_entity_poly.pdbx_strand_id
1 'polypeptide(L)'
;MAPNQITRKVSRNPELIRGIGKYSRSQMYHKRGIWAIKAKNGGVFPRHDPTPKPQSPALKPPKFYPADDEKSVLPQQKKDDQKTVDSVLIKAIESVPELNAYLGARFSLKDGVKPHELVF
;
A
#
# COMPACT_ATOMS: atom_id res chain seq x y z
N MET A 1 -6.45 38.97 2.11
CA MET A 1 -7.10 37.77 1.53
C MET A 1 -7.49 36.87 2.70
N ALA A 2 -8.78 36.60 2.90
CA ALA A 2 -9.24 35.78 4.03
C ALA A 2 -8.77 34.32 3.87
N PRO A 3 -8.33 33.65 4.96
CA PRO A 3 -7.89 32.26 4.90
C PRO A 3 -9.08 31.35 4.56
N ASN A 4 -8.86 30.44 3.61
CA ASN A 4 -9.85 29.47 3.16
C ASN A 4 -10.17 28.49 4.30
N GLN A 5 -11.36 28.60 4.88
CA GLN A 5 -11.83 27.74 5.96
C GLN A 5 -12.10 26.32 5.40
N ILE A 6 -11.30 25.34 5.81
CA ILE A 6 -11.48 23.94 5.42
C ILE A 6 -12.69 23.38 6.19
N THR A 7 -13.87 23.46 5.58
CA THR A 7 -15.07 22.81 6.12
C THR A 7 -14.99 21.29 5.90
N ARG A 8 -15.25 20.50 6.94
CA ARG A 8 -15.33 19.04 6.84
C ARG A 8 -16.47 18.68 5.89
N LYS A 9 -16.19 17.95 4.80
CA LYS A 9 -17.21 17.49 3.86
C LYS A 9 -18.05 16.39 4.49
N VAL A 10 -19.23 16.75 5.01
CA VAL A 10 -20.24 15.79 5.45
C VAL A 10 -20.94 15.18 4.22
N SER A 11 -21.38 13.92 4.33
CA SER A 11 -22.21 13.27 3.31
C SER A 11 -23.47 14.08 3.04
N ARG A 12 -23.80 14.32 1.76
CA ARG A 12 -25.07 14.95 1.36
C ARG A 12 -26.28 14.02 1.49
N ASN A 13 -26.07 12.75 1.85
CA ASN A 13 -27.11 11.78 2.12
C ASN A 13 -27.33 11.73 3.64
N PRO A 14 -28.43 12.28 4.18
CA PRO A 14 -28.71 12.19 5.61
C PRO A 14 -28.92 10.74 6.03
N GLU A 15 -28.50 10.37 7.23
CA GLU A 15 -28.72 9.03 7.77
C GLU A 15 -30.18 8.87 8.20
N LEU A 16 -30.77 7.71 7.89
CA LEU A 16 -32.09 7.33 8.41
C LEU A 16 -31.94 6.63 9.76
N ILE A 17 -30.96 5.73 9.85
CA ILE A 17 -30.49 5.04 11.06
C ILE A 17 -28.97 5.06 10.98
N ARG A 18 -28.27 4.92 12.12
CA ARG A 18 -26.80 4.92 12.19
C ARG A 18 -26.18 3.99 11.13
N GLY A 19 -25.43 4.56 10.19
CA GLY A 19 -24.77 3.82 9.12
C GLY A 19 -25.66 3.45 7.91
N ILE A 20 -26.95 3.75 7.94
CA ILE A 20 -27.90 3.53 6.82
C ILE A 20 -28.38 4.89 6.30
N GLY A 21 -27.98 5.22 5.06
CA GLY A 21 -28.39 6.46 4.39
C GLY A 21 -29.86 6.47 3.94
N LYS A 22 -30.51 7.63 4.00
CA LYS A 22 -31.91 7.83 3.61
C LYS A 22 -32.19 7.56 2.13
N TYR A 23 -31.23 7.88 1.26
CA TYR A 23 -31.36 7.69 -0.19
C TYR A 23 -30.40 6.62 -0.70
N SER A 24 -30.87 5.80 -1.63
CA SER A 24 -30.04 4.85 -2.40
C SER A 24 -29.02 5.59 -3.28
N ARG A 25 -27.94 4.89 -3.66
CA ARG A 25 -26.87 5.40 -4.56
C ARG A 25 -27.44 5.94 -5.88
N SER A 26 -28.42 5.26 -6.48
CA SER A 26 -29.03 5.69 -7.74
C SER A 26 -29.88 6.95 -7.59
N GLN A 27 -30.62 7.10 -6.49
CA GLN A 27 -31.35 8.35 -6.22
C GLN A 27 -30.38 9.50 -5.95
N MET A 28 -29.30 9.26 -5.19
CA MET A 28 -28.25 10.25 -4.96
C MET A 28 -27.51 10.65 -6.24
N TYR A 29 -27.35 9.72 -7.20
CA TYR A 29 -26.75 10.00 -8.50
C TYR A 29 -27.52 11.07 -9.28
N HIS A 30 -28.86 10.98 -9.30
CA HIS A 30 -29.72 11.97 -9.92
C HIS A 30 -29.76 13.28 -9.12
N LYS A 31 -29.98 13.21 -7.80
CA LYS A 31 -30.07 14.39 -6.92
C LYS A 31 -28.79 15.22 -6.87
N ARG A 32 -27.61 14.59 -6.96
CA ARG A 32 -26.31 15.29 -6.95
C ARG A 32 -25.95 15.91 -8.29
N GLY A 33 -26.74 15.71 -9.35
CA GLY A 33 -26.44 16.23 -10.70
C GLY A 33 -25.22 15.60 -11.36
N ILE A 34 -24.66 14.53 -10.78
CA ILE A 34 -23.47 13.84 -11.31
C ILE A 34 -23.75 13.28 -12.71
N TRP A 35 -24.99 12.82 -12.94
CA TRP A 35 -25.45 12.37 -14.25
C TRP A 35 -25.34 13.44 -15.34
N ALA A 36 -25.64 14.70 -15.02
CA ALA A 36 -25.54 15.80 -15.96
C ALA A 36 -24.08 16.14 -16.27
N ILE A 37 -23.19 16.03 -15.28
CA ILE A 37 -21.74 16.15 -15.49
C ILE A 37 -21.25 15.03 -16.41
N LYS A 38 -21.69 13.79 -16.21
CA LYS A 38 -21.35 12.65 -17.07
C LYS A 38 -21.83 12.86 -18.51
N ALA A 39 -23.07 13.31 -18.68
CA ALA A 39 -23.65 13.58 -19.99
C ALA A 39 -22.90 14.70 -20.74
N LYS A 40 -22.55 15.78 -20.03
CA LYS A 40 -21.78 16.90 -20.59
C LYS A 40 -20.36 16.52 -21.00
N ASN A 41 -19.77 15.48 -20.39
CA ASN A 41 -18.42 14.99 -20.69
C ASN A 41 -18.44 13.72 -21.56
N GLY A 42 -19.42 13.60 -22.46
CA GLY A 42 -19.47 12.51 -23.45
C GLY A 42 -19.63 11.12 -22.83
N GLY A 43 -20.27 11.01 -21.67
CA GLY A 43 -20.47 9.75 -20.97
C GLY A 43 -19.32 9.34 -20.04
N VAL A 44 -18.26 10.14 -19.93
CA VAL A 44 -17.11 9.87 -19.08
C VAL A 44 -17.04 10.90 -17.95
N PHE A 45 -16.68 10.48 -16.74
CA PHE A 45 -16.45 11.44 -15.66
C PHE A 45 -15.12 12.17 -15.86
N PRO A 46 -15.02 13.46 -15.48
CA PRO A 46 -13.74 14.13 -15.37
C PRO A 46 -12.78 13.29 -14.51
N ARG A 47 -11.70 12.82 -15.12
CA ARG A 47 -10.61 12.12 -14.43
C ARG A 47 -9.48 13.11 -14.23
N HIS A 48 -8.94 13.14 -13.02
CA HIS A 48 -7.60 13.68 -12.84
C HIS A 48 -6.64 12.52 -13.12
N ASP A 49 -5.85 12.65 -14.19
CA ASP A 49 -4.71 11.78 -14.36
C ASP A 49 -3.79 11.95 -13.15
N PRO A 50 -3.20 10.85 -12.64
CA PRO A 50 -2.20 10.97 -11.60
C PRO A 50 -1.14 11.94 -12.11
N THR A 51 -0.94 13.04 -11.39
CA THR A 51 0.19 13.92 -11.66
C THR A 51 1.42 13.02 -11.73
N PRO A 52 2.23 13.09 -12.81
CA PRO A 52 3.43 12.29 -12.88
C PRO A 52 4.20 12.56 -11.61
N LYS A 53 4.51 11.49 -10.84
CA LYS A 53 5.37 11.63 -9.66
C LYS A 53 6.57 12.46 -10.13
N PRO A 54 6.86 13.61 -9.50
CA PRO A 54 8.00 14.41 -9.91
C PRO A 54 9.19 13.47 -10.03
N GLN A 55 9.85 13.48 -11.19
CA GLN A 55 11.06 12.68 -11.41
C GLN A 55 11.93 12.92 -10.17
N SER A 56 12.23 11.85 -9.43
CA SER A 56 13.07 11.93 -8.25
C SER A 56 14.25 12.82 -8.62
N PRO A 57 14.52 13.93 -7.90
CA PRO A 57 15.58 14.85 -8.30
C PRO A 57 16.86 14.01 -8.46
N ALA A 58 17.43 14.01 -9.68
CA ALA A 58 18.60 13.21 -10.01
C ALA A 58 19.81 13.55 -9.10
N LEU A 59 19.73 14.67 -8.41
CA LEU A 59 20.63 15.09 -7.36
C LEU A 59 19.83 15.18 -6.06
N LYS A 60 19.83 14.08 -5.29
CA LYS A 60 19.64 14.24 -3.84
C LYS A 60 20.74 15.21 -3.37
N PRO A 61 20.43 16.22 -2.54
CA PRO A 61 21.50 17.06 -1.98
C PRO A 61 22.53 16.13 -1.33
N PRO A 62 23.85 16.42 -1.47
CA PRO A 62 24.89 15.56 -0.94
C PRO A 62 24.59 15.30 0.52
N LYS A 63 24.57 14.02 0.89
CA LYS A 63 24.32 13.65 2.27
C LYS A 63 25.47 14.22 3.10
N PHE A 64 25.16 14.65 4.31
CA PHE A 64 26.11 15.37 5.16
C PHE A 64 27.43 14.61 5.38
N TYR A 65 27.43 13.28 5.23
CA TYR A 65 28.62 12.45 5.22
C TYR A 65 28.91 11.86 3.83
N PRO A 66 30.13 12.00 3.28
CA PRO A 66 30.50 11.43 1.99
C PRO A 66 30.42 9.89 1.96
N ALA A 67 30.53 9.23 3.11
CA ALA A 67 30.36 7.77 3.24
C ALA A 67 28.91 7.29 3.01
N ASP A 68 27.91 8.16 3.19
CA ASP A 68 26.50 7.79 3.00
C ASP A 68 26.07 7.78 1.53
N ASP A 69 26.88 8.40 0.66
CA ASP A 69 26.66 8.45 -0.79
C ASP A 69 27.31 7.25 -1.51
N GLU A 70 28.29 6.60 -0.87
CA GLU A 70 28.90 5.36 -1.34
C GLU A 70 28.03 4.14 -0.94
N LYS A 71 27.38 3.52 -1.93
CA LYS A 71 26.73 2.22 -1.70
C LYS A 71 27.80 1.19 -1.37
N SER A 72 27.82 0.71 -0.14
CA SER A 72 28.72 -0.36 0.29
C SER A 72 28.57 -1.57 -0.64
N VAL A 73 29.59 -1.85 -1.45
CA VAL A 73 29.59 -3.02 -2.33
C VAL A 73 29.77 -4.26 -1.43
N LEU A 74 28.78 -5.15 -1.44
CA LEU A 74 28.89 -6.41 -0.70
C LEU A 74 30.10 -7.21 -1.20
N PRO A 75 30.97 -7.72 -0.31
CA PRO A 75 32.12 -8.52 -0.69
C PRO A 75 31.72 -9.70 -1.57
N GLN A 76 32.43 -9.90 -2.67
CA GLN A 76 32.11 -10.95 -3.65
C GLN A 76 32.15 -12.35 -3.02
N GLN A 77 33.11 -12.60 -2.13
CA GLN A 77 33.22 -13.83 -1.35
C GLN A 77 31.89 -14.23 -0.67
N LYS A 78 31.22 -13.27 0.00
CA LYS A 78 29.96 -13.56 0.71
C LYS A 78 28.84 -14.00 -0.24
N LYS A 79 28.83 -13.50 -1.48
CA LYS A 79 27.82 -13.88 -2.47
C LYS A 79 28.04 -15.31 -2.98
N ASP A 80 29.29 -15.71 -3.16
CA ASP A 80 29.62 -17.03 -3.67
C ASP A 80 29.43 -18.11 -2.59
N ASP A 81 29.75 -17.79 -1.33
CA ASP A 81 29.44 -18.63 -0.18
C ASP A 81 27.92 -18.81 0.00
N GLN A 82 27.15 -17.73 -0.11
CA GLN A 82 25.68 -17.76 -0.02
C GLN A 82 25.06 -18.69 -1.06
N LYS A 83 25.47 -18.59 -2.34
CA LYS A 83 24.95 -19.45 -3.41
C LYS A 83 25.27 -20.92 -3.16
N THR A 84 26.46 -21.20 -2.66
CA THR A 84 26.90 -22.58 -2.36
C THR A 84 25.98 -23.20 -1.31
N VAL A 85 25.72 -22.49 -0.21
CA VAL A 85 24.83 -22.94 0.87
C VAL A 85 23.38 -23.02 0.40
N ASP A 86 22.87 -21.99 -0.26
CA ASP A 86 21.47 -21.90 -0.69
C ASP A 86 21.11 -23.02 -1.68
N SER A 87 22.03 -23.43 -2.56
CA SER A 87 21.77 -24.50 -3.52
C SER A 87 21.44 -25.85 -2.87
N VAL A 88 21.99 -26.11 -1.68
CA VAL A 88 21.73 -27.33 -0.91
C VAL A 88 20.42 -27.18 -0.14
N LEU A 89 20.21 -26.02 0.50
CA LEU A 89 19.04 -25.74 1.32
C LEU A 89 17.74 -25.66 0.49
N ILE A 90 17.77 -25.02 -0.68
CA ILE A 90 16.59 -24.87 -1.54
C ILE A 90 16.02 -26.24 -1.94
N LYS A 91 16.88 -27.20 -2.27
CA LYS A 91 16.45 -28.58 -2.58
C LYS A 91 15.72 -29.24 -1.42
N ALA A 92 16.20 -29.05 -0.19
CA ALA A 92 15.54 -29.56 1.00
C ALA A 92 14.21 -28.84 1.28
N ILE A 93 14.17 -27.51 1.09
CA ILE A 93 12.97 -26.68 1.29
C ILE A 93 11.86 -27.08 0.30
N GLU A 94 12.20 -27.32 -0.96
CA GLU A 94 11.25 -27.73 -2.00
C GLU A 94 10.69 -29.15 -1.78
N SER A 95 11.45 -30.02 -1.10
CA SER A 95 11.01 -31.39 -0.80
C SER A 95 9.87 -31.46 0.23
N VAL A 96 9.73 -30.44 1.08
CA VAL A 96 8.69 -30.37 2.12
C VAL A 96 7.56 -29.45 1.64
N PRO A 97 6.31 -29.96 1.51
CA PRO A 97 5.20 -29.14 1.07
C PRO A 97 4.97 -27.97 2.05
N GLU A 98 4.65 -26.79 1.51
CA GLU A 98 4.36 -25.55 2.24
C GLU A 98 5.51 -24.94 3.06
N LEU A 99 6.67 -25.61 3.19
CA LEU A 99 7.80 -25.09 3.98
C LEU A 99 8.35 -23.77 3.45
N ASN A 100 8.39 -23.59 2.13
CA ASN A 100 8.80 -22.32 1.52
C ASN A 100 7.86 -21.17 1.90
N ALA A 101 6.54 -21.43 1.92
CA ALA A 101 5.55 -20.46 2.34
C ALA A 101 5.66 -20.14 3.84
N TYR A 102 5.93 -21.16 4.67
CA TYR A 102 6.16 -21.00 6.10
C TYR A 102 7.39 -20.12 6.40
N LEU A 103 8.53 -20.40 5.75
CA LEU A 103 9.76 -19.62 5.93
C LEU A 103 9.61 -18.16 5.45
N GLY A 104 8.80 -17.92 4.41
CA GLY A 104 8.48 -16.58 3.94
C GLY A 104 7.50 -15.82 4.85
N ALA A 105 6.73 -16.52 5.67
CA ALA A 105 5.79 -15.90 6.59
C ALA A 105 6.51 -15.26 7.78
N ARG A 106 6.07 -14.05 8.16
CA ARG A 106 6.55 -13.41 9.38
C ARG A 106 5.72 -13.91 10.56
N PHE A 107 6.39 -14.49 11.56
CA PHE A 107 5.72 -14.92 12.78
C PHE A 107 5.02 -13.75 13.48
N SER A 108 3.75 -13.95 13.81
CA SER A 108 2.95 -13.04 14.62
C SER A 108 1.93 -13.82 15.46
N LEU A 109 1.60 -13.28 16.63
CA LEU A 109 0.54 -13.83 17.47
C LEU A 109 -0.80 -13.28 17.01
N LYS A 110 -1.82 -14.15 16.97
CA LYS A 110 -3.20 -13.73 16.76
C LYS A 110 -3.83 -13.35 18.10
N ASP A 111 -4.84 -12.50 18.06
CA ASP A 111 -5.58 -12.10 19.25
C ASP A 111 -6.12 -13.34 19.99
N GLY A 112 -5.87 -13.39 21.30
CA GLY A 112 -6.28 -14.50 22.17
C GLY A 112 -5.32 -15.69 22.22
N VAL A 113 -4.24 -15.73 21.42
CA VAL A 113 -3.21 -16.77 21.50
C VAL A 113 -2.19 -16.42 22.59
N LYS A 114 -2.05 -17.28 23.60
CA LYS A 114 -1.11 -17.11 24.71
C LYS A 114 0.23 -17.81 24.41
N PRO A 115 1.36 -17.09 24.39
CA PRO A 115 2.65 -17.69 24.02
C PRO A 115 3.13 -18.83 24.90
N HIS A 116 2.78 -18.81 26.20
CA HIS A 116 3.20 -19.83 27.17
C HIS A 116 2.38 -21.13 27.07
N GLU A 117 1.28 -21.12 26.33
CA GLU A 117 0.49 -22.32 26.03
C GLU A 117 0.89 -22.93 24.66
N LEU A 118 1.74 -22.24 23.88
CA LEU A 118 2.22 -22.76 22.59
C LEU A 118 3.28 -23.83 22.79
N VAL A 119 3.19 -24.89 21.97
CA VAL A 119 4.23 -25.90 21.81
C VAL A 119 5.01 -25.56 20.54
N PHE A 120 6.34 -25.45 20.68
CA PHE A 120 7.27 -25.10 19.60
C PHE A 120 8.06 -26.31 19.12
#